data_AF-A0A1E5BXT7-F1
#
_entry.id   AF-A0A1E5BXT7-F1
#
_cell.length_a   1.000
_cell.length_b   1.000
_cell.length_c   1.000
_cell.angle_alpha   90.00
_cell.angle_beta   90.00
_cell.angle_gamma   90.00
#
_symmetry.space_group_name_H-M   'P 1'
#
loop_
_entity.id
_entity.type
_entity.pdbx_description
1 polymer ?
#
loop_
_entity_poly.entity_id
_entity_poly.type
_entity_poly.pdbx_seq_one_letter_code
_entity_poly.pdbx_strand_id
1 'polypeptide(L)'
;MDVNVKEITGIWDSGYSLDKHIVSSTYIGENQWGHAQFDTTRTDVGEAVFLLKYRSDFSQCKEIAQSISDNIITQLPHISFIVAMPPSKIRPKQPVQEIASELAKIIGKPSISGLLIKSQSTPQMKDIASREERIAILIDAFEIDKEVVKETLPERGYNVLIVDDLYDTGTSLEAATQTLRECDKIGQIFVATATRKK
;
A
#
# COMPACT_ATOMS: atom_id res chain seq x y z
N MET A 1 -13.17 7.37 10.23
CA MET A 1 -13.86 7.14 8.94
C MET A 1 -14.83 5.99 9.12
N ASP A 2 -15.99 6.02 8.48
CA ASP A 2 -16.86 4.83 8.39
C ASP A 2 -16.28 3.91 7.30
N VAL A 3 -15.97 2.66 7.67
CA VAL A 3 -15.20 1.73 6.82
C VAL A 3 -15.73 0.31 6.88
N ASN A 4 -15.84 -0.33 5.72
CA ASN A 4 -16.12 -1.75 5.59
C ASN A 4 -14.83 -2.57 5.40
N VAL A 5 -14.15 -2.80 6.52
CA VAL A 5 -12.86 -3.52 6.55
C VAL A 5 -13.04 -4.94 6.04
N LYS A 6 -12.14 -5.33 5.14
CA LYS A 6 -12.16 -6.65 4.54
C LYS A 6 -10.77 -7.27 4.52
N GLU A 7 -10.71 -8.55 4.87
CA GLU A 7 -9.50 -9.34 4.67
C GLU A 7 -9.16 -9.41 3.17
N ILE A 8 -7.86 -9.30 2.87
CA ILE A 8 -7.32 -9.47 1.52
C ILE A 8 -6.36 -10.66 1.52
N THR A 9 -6.52 -11.51 0.52
CA THR A 9 -5.77 -12.75 0.39
C THR A 9 -4.59 -12.59 -0.56
N GLY A 10 -3.48 -13.24 -0.22
CA GLY A 10 -2.25 -13.31 -1.00
C GLY A 10 -1.26 -14.24 -0.32
N ILE A 11 0.02 -14.10 -0.65
CA ILE A 11 1.09 -14.95 -0.09
C ILE A 11 1.66 -14.43 1.25
N TRP A 12 1.16 -13.30 1.73
CA TRP A 12 1.46 -12.75 3.06
C TRP A 12 0.72 -13.53 4.15
N ASP A 13 1.13 -13.38 5.42
CA ASP A 13 0.56 -14.16 6.53
C ASP A 13 -0.84 -13.67 6.93
N SER A 14 -1.10 -12.36 6.85
CA SER A 14 -2.43 -11.77 7.07
C SER A 14 -2.50 -10.38 6.43
N GLY A 15 -3.67 -9.98 5.93
CA GLY A 15 -3.80 -8.66 5.36
C GLY A 15 -5.23 -8.16 5.28
N TYR A 16 -5.39 -6.84 5.39
CA TYR A 16 -6.70 -6.18 5.40
C TYR A 16 -6.70 -4.90 4.56
N SER A 17 -7.89 -4.50 4.12
CA SER A 17 -8.16 -3.26 3.40
C SER A 17 -9.31 -2.52 4.09
N LEU A 18 -9.17 -1.21 4.30
CA LEU A 18 -10.19 -0.43 5.02
C LEU A 18 -11.52 -0.39 4.27
N ASP A 19 -11.55 -0.02 2.99
CA ASP A 19 -12.78 -0.05 2.20
C ASP A 19 -12.52 -0.11 0.69
N LYS A 20 -13.57 -0.24 -0.11
CA LYS A 20 -13.52 -0.03 -1.55
C LYS A 20 -13.12 1.41 -1.86
N HIS A 21 -12.41 1.60 -2.97
CA HIS A 21 -12.03 2.93 -3.44
C HIS A 21 -13.23 3.74 -3.94
N ILE A 22 -14.21 3.05 -4.55
CA ILE A 22 -15.39 3.64 -5.19
C ILE A 22 -16.62 2.85 -4.76
N VAL A 23 -17.71 3.56 -4.45
CA VAL A 23 -19.05 2.99 -4.24
C VAL A 23 -19.73 2.75 -5.58
N SER A 24 -19.76 3.77 -6.44
CA SER A 24 -20.35 3.71 -7.79
C SER A 24 -19.63 4.66 -8.76
N SER A 25 -19.64 4.33 -10.04
CA SER A 25 -19.17 5.21 -11.11
C SER A 25 -20.08 5.03 -12.32
N THR A 26 -20.86 6.05 -12.64
CA THR A 26 -21.89 6.01 -13.68
C THR A 26 -21.47 6.91 -14.83
N TYR A 27 -21.48 6.37 -16.05
CA TYR A 27 -21.22 7.17 -17.26
C TYR A 27 -22.34 8.20 -17.46
N ILE A 28 -21.98 9.48 -17.62
CA ILE A 28 -22.94 10.59 -17.76
C ILE A 28 -22.87 11.30 -19.12
N GLY A 29 -22.17 10.70 -20.09
CA GLY A 29 -22.02 11.24 -21.44
C GLY A 29 -20.60 11.69 -21.75
N GLU A 30 -20.42 12.36 -22.89
CA GLU A 30 -19.13 12.92 -23.30
C GLU A 30 -19.14 14.44 -23.10
N ASN A 31 -17.98 15.00 -22.74
CA ASN A 31 -17.81 16.45 -22.73
C ASN A 31 -17.71 17.00 -24.17
N GLN A 32 -17.60 18.33 -24.30
CA GLN A 32 -17.50 19.02 -25.59
C GLN A 32 -16.28 18.63 -26.46
N TRP A 33 -15.35 17.82 -25.94
CA TRP A 33 -14.19 17.30 -26.65
C TRP A 33 -14.28 15.79 -26.91
N GLY A 34 -15.43 15.16 -26.66
CA GLY A 34 -15.64 13.72 -26.85
C GLY A 34 -15.04 12.84 -25.75
N HIS A 35 -14.66 13.42 -24.59
CA HIS A 35 -14.16 12.62 -23.48
C HIS A 35 -15.31 12.15 -22.59
N ALA A 36 -15.37 10.83 -22.37
CA ALA A 36 -16.29 10.20 -21.43
C ALA A 36 -16.21 10.82 -20.03
N GLN A 37 -17.38 11.18 -19.49
CA GLN A 37 -17.56 11.70 -18.15
C GLN A 37 -18.25 10.66 -17.28
N PHE A 38 -17.86 10.62 -16.01
CA PHE A 38 -18.40 9.69 -15.03
C PHE A 38 -18.76 10.45 -13.76
N ASP A 39 -19.96 10.19 -13.24
CA ASP A 39 -20.34 10.56 -11.88
C ASP A 39 -19.86 9.46 -10.93
N THR A 40 -18.87 9.78 -10.09
CA THR A 40 -18.17 8.79 -9.25
C THR A 40 -18.38 9.12 -7.78
N THR A 41 -19.03 8.21 -7.05
CA THR A 41 -19.19 8.28 -5.60
C THR A 41 -18.10 7.42 -4.94
N ARG A 42 -17.33 8.00 -4.01
CA ARG A 42 -16.29 7.29 -3.25
C ARG A 42 -16.76 7.00 -1.82
N THR A 43 -16.11 6.03 -1.19
CA THR A 43 -16.17 5.84 0.27
C THR A 43 -15.40 6.95 0.96
N ASP A 44 -15.53 7.09 2.28
CA ASP A 44 -14.75 8.06 3.08
C ASP A 44 -13.24 7.93 2.81
N VAL A 45 -12.72 6.69 2.91
CA VAL A 45 -11.30 6.41 2.69
C VAL A 45 -10.92 6.54 1.20
N GLY A 46 -11.85 6.21 0.29
CA GLY A 46 -11.68 6.41 -1.15
C GLY A 46 -11.50 7.89 -1.51
N GLU A 47 -12.32 8.76 -0.92
CA GLU A 47 -12.23 10.22 -1.10
C GLU A 47 -10.96 10.77 -0.45
N ALA A 48 -10.61 10.33 0.76
CA ALA A 48 -9.36 10.72 1.41
C ALA A 48 -8.12 10.37 0.55
N VAL A 49 -8.05 9.16 -0.01
CA VAL A 49 -6.97 8.75 -0.93
C VAL A 49 -7.00 9.57 -2.22
N PHE A 50 -8.19 9.89 -2.76
CA PHE A 50 -8.32 10.74 -3.94
C PHE A 50 -7.81 12.16 -3.69
N LEU A 51 -8.21 12.80 -2.59
CA LEU A 51 -7.74 14.13 -2.20
C LEU A 51 -6.23 14.13 -1.99
N LEU A 52 -5.69 13.11 -1.32
CA LEU A 52 -4.25 12.95 -1.12
C LEU A 52 -3.50 12.87 -2.46
N LYS A 53 -3.91 11.96 -3.36
CA LYS A 53 -3.16 11.69 -4.61
C LYS A 53 -3.34 12.76 -5.69
N TYR A 54 -4.53 13.35 -5.78
CA TYR A 54 -4.92 14.20 -6.90
C TYR A 54 -5.13 15.68 -6.51
N ARG A 55 -5.29 15.98 -5.23
CA ARG A 55 -5.37 17.35 -4.70
C ARG A 55 -4.19 17.74 -3.79
N SER A 56 -3.26 16.81 -3.55
CA SER A 56 -2.09 17.03 -2.67
C SER A 56 -2.48 17.42 -1.24
N ASP A 57 -3.64 16.95 -0.78
CA ASP A 57 -4.08 17.16 0.58
C ASP A 57 -3.44 16.11 1.51
N PHE A 58 -2.27 16.45 2.05
CA PHE A 58 -1.55 15.58 2.98
C PHE A 58 -2.15 15.55 4.39
N SER A 59 -3.16 16.36 4.70
CA SER A 59 -3.88 16.23 5.98
C SER A 59 -4.61 14.87 6.07
N GLN A 60 -4.96 14.30 4.92
CA GLN A 60 -5.59 12.98 4.81
C GLN A 60 -4.69 11.83 5.28
N CYS A 61 -3.37 12.00 5.30
CA CYS A 61 -2.44 10.93 5.73
C CYS A 61 -2.71 10.51 7.18
N LYS A 62 -2.95 11.47 8.07
CA LYS A 62 -3.24 11.20 9.49
C LYS A 62 -4.60 10.51 9.65
N GLU A 63 -5.61 10.96 8.92
CA GLU A 63 -6.96 10.38 8.97
C GLU A 63 -6.95 8.92 8.48
N ILE A 64 -6.27 8.65 7.36
CA ILE A 64 -6.11 7.29 6.83
C ILE A 64 -5.32 6.42 7.83
N ALA A 65 -4.20 6.91 8.35
CA ALA A 65 -3.38 6.19 9.31
C ALA A 65 -4.13 5.86 10.60
N GLN A 66 -4.92 6.81 11.13
CA GLN A 66 -5.77 6.58 12.29
C GLN A 66 -6.80 5.47 12.00
N SER A 67 -7.43 5.51 10.82
CA SER A 67 -8.40 4.48 10.42
C SER A 67 -7.74 3.09 10.30
N ILE A 68 -6.51 3.00 9.77
CA ILE A 68 -5.73 1.75 9.75
C ILE A 68 -5.44 1.27 11.18
N SER A 69 -5.02 2.17 12.07
CA SER A 69 -4.76 1.86 13.47
C SER A 69 -5.99 1.27 14.17
N ASP A 70 -7.13 1.95 14.06
CA ASP A 70 -8.34 1.60 14.79
C ASP A 70 -8.96 0.28 14.28
N ASN A 71 -8.90 0.04 12.97
CA ASN A 71 -9.66 -1.03 12.35
C ASN A 71 -8.83 -2.21 11.85
N ILE A 72 -7.54 -2.05 11.54
CA ILE A 72 -6.70 -3.13 10.99
C ILE A 72 -5.65 -3.60 12.00
N ILE A 73 -4.95 -2.69 12.68
CA ILE A 73 -3.85 -3.06 13.58
C ILE A 73 -4.34 -3.94 14.74
N THR A 74 -5.57 -3.70 15.21
CA THR A 74 -6.24 -4.49 16.25
C THR A 74 -6.53 -5.94 15.86
N GLN A 75 -6.51 -6.25 14.55
CA GLN A 75 -6.72 -7.61 14.02
C GLN A 75 -5.42 -8.37 13.78
N LEU A 76 -4.27 -7.68 13.83
CA LEU A 76 -2.98 -8.26 13.51
C LEU A 76 -2.23 -8.73 14.77
N PRO A 77 -1.38 -9.77 14.66
CA PRO A 77 -0.42 -10.10 15.70
C PRO A 77 0.58 -8.96 15.95
N HIS A 78 1.54 -9.20 16.85
CA HIS A 78 2.62 -8.24 17.11
C HIS A 78 3.33 -7.79 15.83
N ILE A 79 3.36 -6.48 15.58
CA ILE A 79 4.13 -5.83 14.51
C ILE A 79 5.41 -5.26 15.11
N SER A 80 6.54 -5.55 14.47
CA SER A 80 7.84 -5.02 14.85
C SER A 80 8.14 -3.68 14.17
N PHE A 81 7.81 -3.53 12.88
CA PHE A 81 8.02 -2.30 12.12
C PHE A 81 7.11 -2.20 10.89
N ILE A 82 7.04 -1.01 10.31
CA ILE A 82 6.25 -0.70 9.12
C ILE A 82 7.17 -0.39 7.94
N VAL A 83 6.79 -0.84 6.76
CA VAL A 83 7.35 -0.40 5.48
C VAL A 83 6.23 0.10 4.56
N ALA A 84 6.51 1.17 3.83
CA ALA A 84 5.62 1.64 2.78
C ALA A 84 5.91 0.89 1.48
N MET A 85 4.87 0.59 0.70
CA MET A 85 5.02 0.14 -0.68
C MET A 85 5.87 1.16 -1.48
N PRO A 86 6.93 0.72 -2.20
CA PRO A 86 7.76 1.65 -2.96
C PRO A 86 6.96 2.43 -4.00
N PRO A 87 7.23 3.74 -4.14
CA PRO A 87 6.45 4.58 -5.03
C PRO A 87 6.73 4.24 -6.50
N SER A 88 5.68 4.25 -7.32
CA SER A 88 5.82 4.10 -8.78
C SER A 88 6.18 5.41 -9.50
N LYS A 89 6.10 6.55 -8.81
CA LYS A 89 6.44 7.87 -9.37
C LYS A 89 7.26 8.64 -8.34
N ILE A 90 8.33 9.29 -8.80
CA ILE A 90 9.11 10.18 -7.93
C ILE A 90 8.31 11.47 -7.71
N ARG A 91 8.12 11.83 -6.44
CA ARG A 91 7.42 13.03 -5.98
C ARG A 91 8.14 13.59 -4.75
N PRO A 92 8.04 14.91 -4.47
CA PRO A 92 8.62 15.50 -3.26
C PRO A 92 8.11 14.87 -1.96
N LYS A 93 6.83 14.48 -1.95
CA LYS A 93 6.20 13.73 -0.86
C LYS A 93 5.49 12.52 -1.43
N GLN A 94 5.74 11.37 -0.83
CA GLN A 94 5.17 10.10 -1.30
C GLN A 94 3.96 9.73 -0.43
N PRO A 95 2.74 9.73 -0.99
CA PRO A 95 1.50 9.48 -0.23
C PRO A 95 1.57 8.29 0.73
N VAL A 96 2.05 7.15 0.25
CA VAL A 96 2.13 5.91 1.02
C VAL A 96 3.17 5.97 2.14
N GLN A 97 4.32 6.61 1.88
CA GLN A 97 5.35 6.79 2.90
C GLN A 97 4.86 7.73 4.02
N GLU A 98 4.11 8.78 3.67
CA GLU A 98 3.52 9.68 4.66
C GLU A 98 2.45 8.97 5.50
N ILE A 99 1.59 8.13 4.90
CA ILE A 99 0.62 7.31 5.65
C ILE A 99 1.35 6.35 6.61
N ALA A 100 2.38 5.64 6.13
CA ALA A 100 3.17 4.72 6.94
C ALA A 100 3.86 5.43 8.12
N SER A 101 4.40 6.63 7.89
CA SER A 101 5.03 7.47 8.91
C SER A 101 4.04 7.93 9.98
N GLU A 102 2.84 8.39 9.59
CA GLU A 102 1.79 8.75 10.54
C GLU A 102 1.31 7.52 11.33
N LEU A 103 1.11 6.37 10.66
CA LEU A 103 0.70 5.14 11.34
C LEU A 103 1.74 4.70 12.37
N ALA A 104 3.03 4.72 12.01
CA ALA A 104 4.14 4.40 12.91
C ALA A 104 4.14 5.25 14.19
N LYS A 105 3.88 6.55 14.06
CA LYS A 105 3.73 7.46 15.20
C LYS A 105 2.55 7.07 16.09
N ILE A 106 1.40 6.77 15.47
CA ILE A 106 0.16 6.41 16.19
C ILE A 106 0.34 5.13 17.00
N ILE A 107 0.94 4.09 16.41
CA ILE A 107 1.07 2.78 17.06
C ILE A 107 2.36 2.59 17.86
N GLY A 108 3.24 3.61 17.89
CA GLY A 108 4.51 3.56 18.60
C GLY A 108 5.50 2.53 18.04
N LYS A 109 5.54 2.35 16.72
CA LYS A 109 6.44 1.43 16.01
C LYS A 109 7.33 2.17 15.01
N PRO A 110 8.53 1.68 14.72
CA PRO A 110 9.37 2.30 13.70
C PRO A 110 8.78 2.12 12.29
N SER A 111 8.86 3.17 11.48
CA SER A 111 8.71 3.09 10.02
C SER A 111 10.10 3.06 9.40
N ILE A 112 10.47 1.97 8.74
CA ILE A 112 11.79 1.80 8.14
C ILE A 112 11.70 2.14 6.65
N SER A 113 12.01 3.39 6.34
CA SER A 113 12.11 3.85 4.96
C SER A 113 13.35 3.27 4.28
N GLY A 114 13.23 2.88 3.01
CA GLY A 114 14.35 2.39 2.20
C GLY A 114 14.71 0.92 2.42
N LEU A 115 14.06 0.18 3.33
CA LEU A 115 14.29 -1.26 3.46
C LEU A 115 13.81 -1.99 2.20
N LEU A 116 12.60 -1.70 1.74
CA LEU A 116 12.07 -2.18 0.47
C LEU A 116 12.14 -1.02 -0.53
N ILE A 117 12.87 -1.21 -1.62
CA ILE A 117 13.05 -0.20 -2.67
C ILE A 117 12.61 -0.75 -4.03
N LYS A 118 12.30 0.18 -4.93
CA LYS A 118 12.09 -0.13 -6.33
C LYS A 118 13.29 0.38 -7.12
N SER A 119 14.22 -0.51 -7.45
CA SER A 119 15.50 -0.18 -8.09
C SER A 119 15.35 0.05 -9.61
N GLN A 120 14.28 -0.47 -10.22
CA GLN A 120 14.03 -0.34 -11.66
C GLN A 120 12.66 0.27 -11.97
N SER A 121 12.62 1.08 -13.03
CA SER A 121 11.33 1.54 -13.58
C SER A 121 10.64 0.39 -14.29
N THR A 122 9.35 0.22 -14.02
CA THR A 122 8.53 -0.80 -14.69
C THR A 122 7.51 -0.13 -15.62
N PRO A 123 7.03 -0.82 -16.66
CA PRO A 123 5.84 -0.41 -17.41
C PRO A 123 4.62 -0.21 -16.49
N GLN A 124 3.56 0.41 -17.00
CA GLN A 124 2.31 0.44 -16.24
C GLN A 124 1.74 -0.97 -16.18
N MET A 125 1.56 -1.50 -14.97
CA MET A 125 1.13 -2.89 -14.75
C MET A 125 -0.21 -3.22 -15.39
N LYS A 126 -1.07 -2.22 -15.60
CA LYS A 126 -2.36 -2.39 -16.27
C LYS A 126 -2.24 -2.78 -17.76
N ASP A 127 -1.08 -2.53 -18.39
CA ASP A 127 -0.84 -2.77 -19.81
C ASP A 127 -0.30 -4.19 -20.07
N ILE A 128 0.11 -4.92 -19.03
CA ILE A 128 0.62 -6.30 -19.12
C ILE A 128 -0.56 -7.26 -18.91
N ALA A 129 -0.78 -8.25 -19.76
CA ALA A 129 -1.96 -9.11 -19.67
C ALA A 129 -1.83 -10.22 -18.61
N SER A 130 -0.68 -10.89 -18.53
CA SER A 130 -0.46 -12.01 -17.60
C SER A 130 -0.19 -11.51 -16.18
N ARG A 131 -0.81 -12.19 -15.20
CA ARG A 131 -0.54 -11.95 -13.77
C ARG A 131 0.90 -12.35 -13.42
N GLU A 132 1.30 -13.52 -13.90
CA GLU A 132 2.61 -14.12 -13.64
C GLU A 132 3.73 -13.22 -14.19
N GLU A 133 3.54 -12.69 -15.40
CA GLU A 133 4.46 -11.73 -16.02
C GLU A 133 4.55 -10.43 -15.22
N ARG A 134 3.42 -9.86 -14.75
CA ARG A 134 3.43 -8.68 -13.88
C ARG A 134 4.24 -8.93 -12.60
N ILE A 135 4.05 -10.09 -11.98
CA ILE A 135 4.74 -10.46 -10.75
C ILE A 135 6.25 -10.57 -11.01
N ALA A 136 6.67 -11.28 -12.07
CA ALA A 136 8.08 -11.43 -12.41
C ALA A 136 8.77 -10.06 -12.63
N ILE A 137 8.14 -9.17 -13.42
CA ILE A 137 8.67 -7.82 -13.66
C ILE A 137 8.77 -7.01 -12.36
N LEU A 138 7.82 -7.17 -11.44
CA LEU A 138 7.83 -6.46 -10.17
C LEU A 138 8.88 -7.02 -9.19
N ILE A 139 9.09 -8.33 -9.17
CA ILE A 139 10.15 -8.96 -8.37
C ILE A 139 11.51 -8.45 -8.83
N ASP A 140 11.77 -8.46 -10.15
CA ASP A 140 13.04 -7.95 -10.71
C ASP A 140 13.27 -6.46 -10.42
N ALA A 141 12.19 -5.71 -10.17
CA ALA A 141 12.25 -4.29 -9.85
C ALA A 141 12.34 -3.98 -8.36
N PHE A 142 12.01 -4.93 -7.48
CA PHE A 142 12.05 -4.75 -6.04
C PHE A 142 13.32 -5.34 -5.43
N GLU A 143 13.89 -4.62 -4.47
CA GLU A 143 15.12 -5.02 -3.79
C GLU A 143 15.02 -4.68 -2.29
N ILE A 144 15.74 -5.46 -1.48
CA ILE A 144 15.99 -5.13 -0.09
C ILE A 144 17.33 -4.42 0.05
N ASP A 145 17.33 -3.23 0.66
CA ASP A 145 18.58 -2.55 1.01
C ASP A 145 19.27 -3.26 2.17
N LYS A 146 20.40 -3.91 1.87
CA LYS A 146 21.17 -4.71 2.83
C LYS A 146 21.83 -3.86 3.92
N GLU A 147 22.16 -2.61 3.64
CA GLU A 147 22.74 -1.72 4.66
C GLU A 147 21.65 -1.30 5.66
N VAL A 148 20.46 -0.94 5.16
CA VAL A 148 19.30 -0.68 6.03
C VAL A 148 18.97 -1.89 6.91
N VAL A 149 19.01 -3.11 6.36
CA VAL A 149 18.79 -4.34 7.15
C VAL A 149 19.84 -4.56 8.24
N LYS A 150 21.11 -4.22 7.99
CA LYS A 150 22.17 -4.34 9.01
C LYS A 150 21.96 -3.33 10.14
N GLU A 151 21.58 -2.10 9.80
CA GLU A 151 21.40 -1.01 10.75
C GLU A 151 20.13 -1.17 11.60
N THR A 152 19.05 -1.70 11.01
CA THR A 152 17.72 -1.65 11.63
C THR A 152 17.23 -2.97 12.20
N LEU A 153 17.74 -4.10 11.72
CA LEU A 153 17.31 -5.44 12.14
C LEU A 153 18.50 -6.20 12.76
N PRO A 154 18.90 -5.98 14.03
CA PRO A 154 20.03 -6.70 14.61
C PRO A 154 19.79 -8.21 14.81
N GLU A 155 18.53 -8.64 14.94
CA GLU A 155 18.16 -10.03 15.28
C GLU A 155 17.28 -10.69 14.19
N ARG A 156 16.58 -11.78 14.52
CA ARG A 156 15.61 -12.46 13.64
C ARG A 156 14.22 -12.45 14.28
N GLY A 157 13.21 -12.77 13.48
CA GLY A 157 11.83 -12.91 13.95
C GLY A 157 11.05 -11.59 13.92
N TYR A 158 11.45 -10.64 13.09
CA TYR A 158 10.73 -9.38 12.95
C TYR A 158 9.46 -9.57 12.13
N ASN A 159 8.33 -9.08 12.65
CA ASN A 159 7.08 -9.04 11.92
C ASN A 159 6.92 -7.68 11.25
N VAL A 160 6.82 -7.66 9.92
CA VAL A 160 6.73 -6.43 9.13
C VAL A 160 5.30 -6.18 8.67
N LEU A 161 4.85 -4.94 8.75
CA LEU A 161 3.61 -4.48 8.11
C LEU A 161 3.93 -3.69 6.84
N ILE A 162 3.46 -4.17 5.69
CA ILE A 162 3.46 -3.42 4.43
C ILE A 162 2.21 -2.54 4.39
N VAL A 163 2.40 -1.23 4.20
CA VAL A 163 1.32 -0.27 3.98
C VAL A 163 1.28 0.14 2.50
N ASP A 164 0.09 0.10 1.90
CA ASP A 164 -0.17 0.58 0.54
C ASP A 164 -1.49 1.35 0.48
N ASP A 165 -1.73 2.13 -0.58
CA ASP A 165 -2.97 2.90 -0.70
C ASP A 165 -4.09 2.15 -1.45
N LEU A 166 -3.74 1.22 -2.35
CA LEU A 166 -4.72 0.54 -3.20
C LEU A 166 -4.38 -0.94 -3.45
N TYR A 167 -5.26 -1.82 -3.00
CA TYR A 167 -5.31 -3.22 -3.41
C TYR A 167 -6.17 -3.40 -4.68
N ASP A 168 -5.52 -3.68 -5.82
CA ASP A 168 -6.20 -4.04 -7.07
C ASP A 168 -6.13 -5.56 -7.32
N THR A 169 -5.11 -6.02 -8.03
CA THR A 169 -4.88 -7.45 -8.31
C THR A 169 -4.02 -8.14 -7.25
N GLY A 170 -3.39 -7.37 -6.36
CA GLY A 170 -2.44 -7.86 -5.36
C GLY A 170 -1.02 -8.10 -5.86
N THR A 171 -0.74 -7.99 -7.17
CA THR A 171 0.57 -8.38 -7.75
C THR A 171 1.76 -7.59 -7.17
N SER A 172 1.59 -6.29 -6.88
CA SER A 172 2.62 -5.48 -6.24
C SER A 172 2.89 -5.90 -4.80
N LEU A 173 1.84 -6.23 -4.05
CA LEU A 173 1.97 -6.72 -2.68
C LEU A 173 2.57 -8.13 -2.64
N GLU A 174 2.23 -8.99 -3.60
CA GLU A 174 2.85 -10.31 -3.73
C GLU A 174 4.34 -10.19 -4.04
N ALA A 175 4.73 -9.39 -5.04
CA ALA A 175 6.14 -9.18 -5.35
C ALA A 175 6.92 -8.60 -4.15
N ALA A 176 6.38 -7.56 -3.49
CA ALA A 176 6.97 -7.01 -2.28
C ALA A 176 7.09 -8.04 -1.15
N THR A 177 6.08 -8.90 -0.99
CA THR A 177 6.10 -9.98 0.00
C THR A 177 7.16 -11.02 -0.33
N GLN A 178 7.29 -11.44 -1.60
CA GLN A 178 8.34 -12.39 -2.02
C GLN A 178 9.73 -11.81 -1.77
N THR A 179 9.97 -10.56 -2.18
CA THR A 179 11.23 -9.86 -1.92
C THR A 179 11.53 -9.84 -0.42
N LEU A 180 10.59 -9.42 0.43
CA LEU A 180 10.77 -9.38 1.89
C LEU A 180 11.03 -10.76 2.52
N ARG A 181 10.46 -11.84 1.98
CA ARG A 181 10.73 -13.22 2.44
C ARG A 181 12.18 -13.66 2.23
N GLU A 182 12.92 -13.02 1.32
CA GLU A 182 14.35 -13.32 1.12
C GLU A 182 15.21 -12.82 2.30
N CYS A 183 14.69 -11.91 3.13
CA CYS A 183 15.36 -11.47 4.35
C CYS A 183 15.12 -12.48 5.47
N ASP A 184 16.18 -13.19 5.84
CA ASP A 184 16.18 -14.23 6.88
C ASP A 184 15.95 -13.71 8.32
N LYS A 185 15.86 -12.39 8.49
CA LYS A 185 15.49 -11.70 9.73
C LYS A 185 13.98 -11.48 9.86
N ILE A 186 13.24 -11.52 8.74
CA ILE A 186 11.79 -11.30 8.71
C ILE A 186 11.07 -12.63 9.01
N GLY A 187 10.21 -12.60 10.03
CA GLY A 187 9.36 -13.71 10.45
C GLY A 187 8.03 -13.70 9.70
N GLN A 188 7.09 -12.86 10.13
CA GLN A 188 5.78 -12.71 9.49
C GLN A 188 5.68 -11.40 8.69
N ILE A 189 4.89 -11.44 7.62
CA ILE A 189 4.62 -10.31 6.73
C ILE A 189 3.11 -10.08 6.74
N PHE A 190 2.72 -8.87 7.14
CA PHE A 190 1.34 -8.42 7.16
C PHE A 190 1.12 -7.31 6.13
N VAL A 191 -0.13 -7.12 5.70
CA VAL A 191 -0.50 -6.08 4.75
C VAL A 191 -1.67 -5.24 5.27
N ALA A 192 -1.56 -3.91 5.16
CA ALA A 192 -2.67 -2.99 5.31
C ALA A 192 -2.79 -2.10 4.07
N THR A 193 -3.99 -2.02 3.50
CA THR A 193 -4.27 -1.10 2.39
C THR A 193 -5.37 -0.11 2.73
N ALA A 194 -5.20 1.15 2.29
CA ALA A 194 -6.23 2.16 2.50
C ALA A 194 -7.51 1.84 1.69
N THR A 195 -7.36 1.39 0.44
CA THR A 195 -8.51 1.09 -0.43
C THR A 195 -8.35 -0.21 -1.20
N ARG A 196 -9.46 -0.74 -1.75
CA ARG A 196 -9.49 -1.88 -2.69
C ARG A 196 -10.39 -1.60 -3.90
N LYS A 197 -10.16 -2.26 -5.04
CA LYS A 197 -11.03 -2.07 -6.23
C LYS A 197 -12.37 -2.80 -6.20
N LYS A 198 -12.56 -3.82 -5.36
CA LYS A 198 -13.77 -4.67 -5.35
C LYS A 198 -14.28 -5.02 -3.96
#